data_AF-A0A2A6P8E0-F1
#
_entry.id   AF-A0A2A6P8E0-F1
#
_cell.length_a   1.000
_cell.length_b   1.000
_cell.length_c   1.000
_cell.angle_alpha   90.00
_cell.angle_beta   90.00
_cell.angle_gamma   90.00
#
_symmetry.space_group_name_H-M   'P 1'
#
loop_
_entity.id
_entity.type
_entity.pdbx_description
1 polymer ?
#
loop_
_entity_poly.entity_id
_entity_poly.type
_entity_poly.pdbx_seq_one_letter_code
_entity_poly.pdbx_strand_id
1 'polypeptide(L)'
;MTQAIKEKVRTFIIENFLFGDTSYDLADTASMIENDIIDSTGVLELVAFIEDQFGIAMADADIVPANLDSLARISAFIEAKAVPVTA
;
A
#
# COMPACT_ATOMS: atom_id res chain seq x y z
N MET A 1 -5.04 13.96 4.64
CA MET A 1 -5.15 12.60 5.24
C MET A 1 -4.25 11.59 4.55
N THR A 2 -3.99 11.77 3.25
CA THR A 2 -3.13 10.94 2.40
C THR A 2 -1.71 10.72 2.95
N GLN A 3 -1.04 11.71 3.57
CA GLN A 3 0.31 11.51 4.13
C GLN A 3 0.35 10.48 5.27
N ALA A 4 -0.64 10.48 6.18
CA ALA A 4 -0.69 9.52 7.28
C ALA A 4 -0.91 8.08 6.77
N ILE A 5 -1.68 7.92 5.69
CA ILE A 5 -1.86 6.62 5.02
C ILE A 5 -0.52 6.16 4.43
N LYS A 6 0.18 7.03 3.70
CA LYS A 6 1.48 6.71 3.11
C LYS A 6 2.51 6.32 4.18
N GLU A 7 2.58 7.05 5.30
CA GLU A 7 3.49 6.72 6.40
C GLU A 7 3.19 5.34 6.98
N LYS A 8 1.92 5.01 7.25
CA LYS A 8 1.54 3.68 7.73
C LYS A 8 1.94 2.57 6.78
N VAL A 9 1.63 2.73 5.49
CA VAL A 9 1.96 1.74 4.46
C VAL A 9 3.49 1.63 4.29
N ARG A 10 4.20 2.76 4.32
CA ARG A 10 5.67 2.81 4.27
C ARG A 10 6.28 2.06 5.44
N THR A 11 5.84 2.32 6.67
CA THR A 11 6.33 1.61 7.86
C THR A 11 6.07 0.12 7.76
N PHE A 12 4.85 -0.28 7.38
CA PHE A 12 4.52 -1.69 7.17
C PHE A 12 5.47 -2.34 6.17
N ILE A 13 5.76 -1.66 5.05
CA ILE A 13 6.62 -2.22 4.02
C ILE A 13 8.08 -2.28 4.48
N ILE A 14 8.55 -1.27 5.19
CA ILE A 14 9.91 -1.27 5.75
C ILE A 14 10.07 -2.42 6.75
N GLU A 15 9.10 -2.61 7.64
CA GLU A 15 9.17 -3.64 8.69
C GLU A 15 9.02 -5.06 8.13
N ASN A 16 8.11 -5.29 7.18
CA ASN A 16 7.79 -6.62 6.67
C ASN A 16 8.63 -7.04 5.46
N PHE A 17 9.02 -6.11 4.58
CA PHE A 17 9.75 -6.43 3.34
C PHE A 17 11.21 -5.96 3.37
N LEU A 18 11.50 -4.80 3.94
CA LEU A 18 12.88 -4.28 4.03
C LEU A 18 13.57 -4.67 5.34
N PHE A 19 12.96 -5.51 6.19
CA PHE A 19 13.51 -5.94 7.48
C PHE A 19 13.99 -4.78 8.38
N GLY A 20 13.32 -3.64 8.32
CA GLY A 20 13.69 -2.43 9.05
C GLY A 20 14.77 -1.58 8.39
N ASP A 21 15.16 -1.89 7.14
CA ASP A 21 16.13 -1.10 6.39
C ASP A 21 15.52 0.24 5.93
N THR A 22 15.79 1.27 6.72
CA THR A 22 15.39 2.66 6.45
C THR A 22 16.35 3.38 5.52
N SER A 23 17.44 2.74 5.08
CA SER A 23 18.38 3.32 4.11
C SER A 23 17.81 3.32 2.68
N TYR A 24 16.81 2.48 2.42
CA TYR A 24 16.08 2.48 1.16
C TYR A 24 15.09 3.64 1.11
N ASP A 25 15.37 4.63 0.27
CA ASP A 25 14.46 5.77 0.05
C ASP A 25 13.29 5.36 -0.85
N LEU A 26 12.26 4.81 -0.22
CA LEU A 26 11.01 4.46 -0.89
C LEU A 26 10.23 5.73 -1.23
N ALA A 27 10.49 6.27 -2.42
CA ALA A 27 9.75 7.43 -2.92
C ALA A 27 8.27 7.11 -3.12
N ASP A 28 7.41 8.12 -2.98
CA ASP A 28 5.96 7.95 -3.05
C ASP A 28 5.49 7.35 -4.40
N THR A 29 6.22 7.63 -5.47
CA THR A 29 5.94 7.17 -6.83
C THR A 29 6.86 6.04 -7.29
N ALA A 30 7.72 5.53 -6.41
CA ALA A 30 8.59 4.40 -6.75
C ALA A 30 7.77 3.11 -6.84
N SER A 31 8.04 2.32 -7.88
CA SER A 31 7.43 1.01 -8.09
C SER A 31 8.03 -0.02 -7.14
N MET A 32 7.25 -0.48 -6.18
CA MET A 32 7.65 -1.50 -5.21
C MET A 32 7.87 -2.86 -5.86
N ILE A 33 7.14 -3.15 -6.93
CA ILE A 33 7.24 -4.42 -7.64
C ILE A 33 8.46 -4.40 -8.54
N GLU A 34 8.67 -3.32 -9.31
CA GLU A 34 9.85 -3.18 -10.17
C GLU A 34 11.17 -3.08 -9.39
N ASN A 35 11.12 -2.58 -8.15
CA ASN A 35 12.27 -2.53 -7.26
C ASN A 35 12.47 -3.82 -6.43
N ASP A 36 11.74 -4.91 -6.74
CA ASP A 36 11.79 -6.19 -6.03
C ASP A 36 11.55 -6.06 -4.51
N ILE A 37 10.83 -5.03 -4.07
CA ILE A 37 10.47 -4.80 -2.67
C ILE A 37 9.31 -5.72 -2.29
N ILE A 38 8.31 -5.80 -3.16
CA ILE A 38 7.11 -6.61 -2.96
C ILE A 38 7.01 -7.66 -4.05
N ASP A 39 6.91 -8.91 -3.63
CA ASP A 39 6.54 -10.04 -4.49
C ASP A 39 5.02 -10.28 -4.42
N SER A 40 4.52 -11.11 -5.33
CA SER A 40 3.17 -11.67 -5.40
C SER A 40 2.58 -12.11 -4.05
N THR A 41 3.39 -12.67 -3.14
CA THR A 41 2.94 -13.03 -1.79
C THR A 41 2.79 -11.81 -0.88
N GLY A 42 3.71 -10.85 -0.99
CA GLY A 42 3.68 -9.61 -0.21
C GLY A 42 2.50 -8.72 -0.55
N VAL A 43 2.00 -8.78 -1.79
CA VAL A 43 0.77 -8.09 -2.19
C VAL A 43 -0.42 -8.55 -1.35
N LEU A 44 -0.56 -9.84 -1.07
CA LEU A 44 -1.67 -10.36 -0.27
C LEU A 44 -1.59 -9.91 1.19
N GLU A 45 -0.38 -9.86 1.75
CA GLU A 45 -0.15 -9.34 3.11
C GLU A 45 -0.46 -7.83 3.19
N LEU A 46 -0.04 -7.07 2.19
CA LEU A 46 -0.35 -5.65 2.08
C LEU A 46 -1.87 -5.43 1.98
N VAL A 47 -2.57 -6.22 1.18
CA VAL A 47 -4.04 -6.16 1.08
C VAL A 47 -4.67 -6.43 2.45
N ALA A 48 -4.30 -7.51 3.13
CA ALA A 48 -4.82 -7.85 4.45
C ALA A 48 -4.55 -6.73 5.48
N PHE A 49 -3.35 -6.13 5.46
CA PHE A 49 -3.01 -4.99 6.30
C PHE A 49 -3.90 -3.79 6.00
N ILE A 50 -4.14 -3.46 4.72
CA ILE A 50 -4.98 -2.33 4.33
C ILE A 50 -6.43 -2.57 4.78
N GLU A 51 -6.98 -3.77 4.57
CA GLU A 51 -8.33 -4.12 4.98
C GLU A 51 -8.50 -4.03 6.50
N ASP A 52 -7.55 -4.55 7.27
CA ASP A 52 -7.56 -4.50 8.74
C ASP A 52 -7.36 -3.08 9.30
N GLN A 53 -6.39 -2.34 8.77
CA GLN A 53 -6.03 -1.02 9.29
C GLN A 53 -7.01 0.09 8.91
N PHE A 54 -7.64 0.00 7.74
CA PHE A 54 -8.54 1.03 7.22
C PHE A 54 -10.00 0.57 7.16
N GLY A 55 -10.29 -0.71 7.41
CA GLY A 55 -11.64 -1.25 7.38
C GLY A 55 -12.26 -1.25 5.97
N ILE A 56 -11.42 -1.31 4.93
CA ILE A 56 -11.87 -1.33 3.53
C ILE A 56 -11.88 -2.76 2.99
N ALA A 57 -12.71 -3.04 1.98
CA ALA A 57 -12.69 -4.31 1.26
C ALA A 57 -12.05 -4.13 -0.12
N MET A 58 -11.01 -4.92 -0.39
CA MET A 58 -10.35 -5.00 -1.69
C MET A 58 -10.90 -6.19 -2.47
N ALA A 59 -11.45 -5.93 -3.65
CA ALA A 59 -11.82 -7.00 -4.56
C ALA A 59 -10.59 -7.54 -5.30
N ASP A 60 -10.61 -8.78 -5.79
CA ASP A 60 -9.52 -9.34 -6.59
C ASP A 60 -9.13 -8.45 -7.79
N ALA A 61 -10.10 -7.74 -8.38
CA ALA A 61 -9.86 -6.79 -9.46
C ALA A 61 -9.11 -5.51 -9.02
N ASP A 62 -9.18 -5.16 -7.73
CA ASP A 62 -8.44 -4.04 -7.13
C ASP A 62 -6.99 -4.44 -6.81
N ILE A 63 -6.71 -5.74 -6.64
CA ILE A 63 -5.39 -6.31 -6.32
C ILE A 63 -4.55 -6.41 -7.60
N VAL A 64 -4.18 -5.26 -8.14
CA VAL A 64 -3.36 -5.13 -9.34
C VAL A 64 -2.18 -4.20 -9.10
N PRO A 65 -1.05 -4.39 -9.79
CA PRO A 65 0.08 -3.45 -9.75
C PRO A 65 -0.36 -2.01 -10.00
N ALA A 66 -1.33 -1.80 -10.89
CA ALA A 66 -1.87 -0.47 -11.17
C ALA A 66 -2.43 0.27 -9.93
N ASN A 67 -2.78 -0.43 -8.84
CA ASN A 67 -3.23 0.17 -7.59
C ASN A 67 -2.22 0.01 -6.44
N LEU A 68 -1.42 -1.06 -6.45
CA LEU A 68 -0.57 -1.46 -5.32
C LEU A 68 0.93 -1.27 -5.56
N ASP A 69 1.34 -0.83 -6.75
CA ASP A 69 2.75 -0.72 -7.12
C ASP A 69 3.46 0.47 -6.44
N SER A 70 2.77 1.47 -5.90
CA SER A 70 3.44 2.59 -5.21
C SER A 70 2.61 3.14 -4.05
N LEU A 71 3.29 3.78 -3.09
CA LEU A 71 2.63 4.44 -1.94
C LEU A 71 1.58 5.46 -2.39
N ALA A 72 1.86 6.22 -3.45
CA ALA A 72 0.93 7.18 -4.00
C ALA A 72 -0.36 6.52 -4.52
N ARG A 73 -0.25 5.39 -5.24
CA ARG A 73 -1.41 4.65 -5.75
C ARG A 73 -2.21 4.02 -4.61
N ILE A 74 -1.53 3.38 -3.65
CA ILE A 74 -2.15 2.76 -2.49
C ILE A 74 -2.91 3.80 -1.67
N SER A 75 -2.25 4.91 -1.34
CA SER A 75 -2.88 5.96 -0.54
C SER A 75 -4.06 6.63 -1.25
N ALA A 76 -3.98 6.84 -2.57
CA ALA A 76 -5.10 7.33 -3.36
C ALA A 76 -6.27 6.33 -3.42
N PHE A 77 -5.99 5.03 -3.54
CA PHE A 77 -7.00 3.98 -3.52
C PHE A 77 -7.71 3.90 -2.17
N ILE A 78 -6.94 3.91 -1.07
CA ILE A 78 -7.50 3.91 0.29
C ILE A 78 -8.32 5.17 0.52
N GLU A 79 -7.83 6.35 0.13
CA GLU A 79 -8.58 7.59 0.27
C GLU A 79 -9.90 7.56 -0.52
N ALA A 80 -9.89 7.02 -1.73
CA ALA A 80 -11.11 6.85 -2.53
C ALA A 80 -12.14 5.88 -1.92
N LYS A 81 -11.69 4.84 -1.20
CA LYS A 81 -12.55 3.84 -0.53
C LYS A 81 -12.97 4.26 0.89
N ALA A 82 -12.11 4.99 1.60
CA ALA A 82 -12.31 5.44 2.98
C ALA A 82 -13.23 6.66 3.07
N VAL A 83 -13.39 7.42 1.97
CA VAL A 83 -14.52 8.35 1.85
C VAL A 83 -15.76 7.48 1.64
N PRO A 84 -16.73 7.50 2.58
CA PRO A 84 -18.00 6.84 2.34
C PRO A 84 -18.59 7.49 1.09
N VAL A 85 -18.91 6.69 0.08
CA VAL A 85 -19.82 7.13 -0.98
C VAL A 85 -21.18 7.34 -0.32
N THR A 86 -21.37 8.49 0.31
CA THR A 86 -22.67 9.09 0.56
C THR A 86 -22.99 9.94 -0.65
N ALA A 87 -23.70 9.34 -1.60
CA ALA A 87 -24.51 10.02 -2.60
C ALA A 87 -25.92 9.41 -2.54
#